data_AF-A0A847XNS7-F1
#
_entry.id   AF-A0A847XNS7-F1
#
_cell.length_a   1.000
_cell.length_b   1.000
_cell.length_c   1.000
_cell.angle_alpha   90.00
_cell.angle_beta   90.00
_cell.angle_gamma   90.00
#
_symmetry.space_group_name_H-M   'P 1'
#
loop_
_entity.id
_entity.type
_entity.pdbx_description
1 polymer ?
#
loop_
_entity_poly.entity_id
_entity_poly.type
_entity_poly.pdbx_seq_one_letter_code
_entity_poly.pdbx_strand_id
1 'polypeptide(L)'
;MNNPLLTPELKTQIYNDRNVRTAITRQSHLMFFNIYFASYVTHETARFQKELFSLSEDQNTTMVVVVAFRGSGKSTIMNMSYPLWAILGEQQKKFVIILSQTQRQARQHLVNLRRELESNELLRADLGPFQEQTDEWGSYALVIPRYNAKIMAASTEQSIRGLRHGQYRPDLLICDDVENLDSVKTKENRDKTHDWLVGDVIPAGDQQTRIIIVGNLLHEDSVLMRLKQGITENKINGVYREYPLIDDKGNIAWPGKYPTQAEIEQLKRTTGNETAWQREYLLRIISDVERVIHPDWIQYYDYNEIPPFDDDHDFRFTATGIDLAISQKESADYTAMVSAHVFGYEDKLKIYITPNPINKRMVHKETLDTAMNLSKSLGRGEMTWILVEDVGYQQAVAQELIRAGYPAKAVKVHGSDKRSRLALTSHLIQSGTVLFPKKGTELLISQMTGFGVEKHDDLADAFSLLINKIISLDHKEQTQGIWFLTDDGDWEGTQWRVQKKEFEDD
;
A
#
# COMPACT_ATOMS: atom_id res chain seq x y z
N MET A 1 -20.71 12.70 -31.55
CA MET A 1 -20.71 14.11 -32.02
C MET A 1 -21.79 14.99 -31.31
N ASN A 2 -22.08 14.77 -30.02
CA ASN A 2 -22.99 15.64 -29.25
C ASN A 2 -22.19 16.61 -28.37
N ASN A 3 -21.36 17.45 -29.00
CA ASN A 3 -20.76 18.58 -28.31
C ASN A 3 -21.72 19.79 -28.48
N PRO A 4 -22.31 20.33 -27.39
CA PRO A 4 -23.26 21.45 -27.45
C PRO A 4 -22.65 22.75 -28.03
N LEU A 5 -21.33 22.80 -28.22
CA LEU A 5 -20.61 23.93 -28.81
C LEU A 5 -20.47 23.89 -30.34
N LEU A 6 -20.92 22.82 -31.01
CA LEU A 6 -20.80 22.70 -32.47
C LEU A 6 -22.19 22.88 -33.11
N THR A 7 -22.44 24.05 -33.69
CA THR A 7 -23.64 24.28 -34.52
C THR A 7 -23.66 23.30 -35.70
N PRO A 8 -24.84 22.93 -36.23
CA PRO A 8 -24.93 22.07 -37.41
C PRO A 8 -24.06 22.57 -38.57
N GLU A 9 -24.01 23.88 -38.78
CA GLU A 9 -23.21 24.54 -39.81
C GLU A 9 -21.70 24.33 -39.58
N LEU A 10 -21.24 24.49 -38.33
CA LEU A 10 -19.83 24.28 -37.98
C LEU A 10 -19.42 22.80 -38.12
N LYS A 11 -20.33 21.85 -37.82
CA LYS A 11 -20.08 20.42 -38.06
C LYS A 11 -19.88 20.12 -39.54
N THR A 12 -20.74 20.68 -40.40
CA THR A 12 -20.63 20.55 -41.85
C THR A 12 -19.33 21.16 -42.38
N GLN A 13 -18.92 22.32 -41.84
CA GLN A 13 -17.64 22.94 -42.19
C GLN A 13 -16.45 22.08 -41.76
N ILE A 14 -16.43 21.57 -40.52
CA ILE A 14 -15.37 20.67 -40.03
C ILE A 14 -15.26 19.42 -40.91
N TYR A 15 -16.39 18.86 -41.34
CA TYR A 15 -16.38 17.66 -42.17
C TYR A 15 -15.79 17.91 -43.57
N ASN A 16 -16.20 19.02 -44.21
CA ASN A 16 -15.86 19.29 -45.61
C ASN A 16 -14.57 20.10 -45.80
N ASP A 17 -14.19 20.93 -44.84
CA ASP A 17 -13.05 21.85 -44.96
C ASP A 17 -11.88 21.39 -44.07
N ARG A 18 -10.81 20.94 -44.74
CA ARG A 18 -9.56 20.53 -44.09
C ARG A 18 -8.91 21.67 -43.29
N ASN A 19 -8.94 22.90 -43.77
CA ASN A 19 -8.30 24.02 -43.09
C ASN A 19 -9.03 24.36 -41.79
N VAL A 20 -10.37 24.38 -41.83
CA VAL A 20 -11.19 24.59 -40.63
C VAL A 20 -10.98 23.45 -39.63
N ARG A 21 -11.03 22.20 -40.10
CA ARG A 21 -10.81 21.02 -39.26
C ARG A 21 -9.45 21.03 -38.59
N THR A 22 -8.38 21.25 -39.35
CA THR A 22 -7.02 21.32 -38.81
C THR A 22 -6.81 22.48 -37.85
N ALA A 23 -7.38 23.66 -38.12
CA ALA A 23 -7.28 24.79 -37.21
C ALA A 23 -7.91 24.48 -35.84
N ILE A 24 -9.12 23.92 -35.83
CA ILE A 24 -9.84 23.58 -34.59
C ILE A 24 -9.16 22.44 -33.83
N THR A 25 -8.77 21.37 -34.53
CA THR A 25 -8.11 20.22 -33.88
C THR A 25 -6.73 20.58 -33.34
N ARG A 26 -6.03 21.54 -33.94
CA ARG A 26 -4.74 22.01 -33.39
C ARG A 26 -4.90 22.81 -32.10
N GLN A 27 -6.01 23.53 -31.93
CA GLN A 27 -6.27 24.36 -30.74
C GLN A 27 -6.93 23.59 -29.60
N SER A 28 -7.70 22.54 -29.88
CA SER A 28 -8.39 21.77 -28.84
C SER A 28 -8.10 20.27 -28.94
N HIS A 29 -7.57 19.73 -27.85
CA HIS A 29 -7.39 18.30 -27.67
C HIS A 29 -8.73 17.56 -27.67
N LEU A 30 -9.77 18.15 -27.06
CA LEU A 30 -11.12 17.56 -27.11
C LEU A 30 -11.60 17.36 -28.55
N MET A 31 -11.41 18.37 -29.40
CA MET A 31 -11.81 18.30 -30.81
C MET A 31 -10.91 17.35 -31.60
N PHE A 32 -9.60 17.40 -31.37
CA PHE A 32 -8.64 16.46 -31.94
C PHE A 32 -9.05 15.00 -31.66
N PHE A 33 -9.37 14.68 -30.41
CA PHE A 33 -9.80 13.36 -29.99
C PHE A 33 -11.12 12.95 -30.65
N ASN A 34 -12.15 13.81 -30.60
CA ASN A 34 -13.46 13.46 -31.15
C ASN A 34 -13.49 13.32 -32.68
N ILE A 35 -12.53 13.95 -33.38
CA ILE A 35 -12.45 13.91 -34.84
C ILE A 35 -11.53 12.78 -35.30
N TYR A 36 -10.30 12.72 -34.80
CA TYR A 36 -9.32 11.72 -35.27
C TYR A 36 -9.46 10.39 -34.52
N PHE A 37 -9.83 10.40 -33.24
CA PHE A 37 -9.99 9.19 -32.42
C PHE A 37 -11.47 8.80 -32.26
N ALA A 38 -12.33 9.18 -33.22
CA ALA A 38 -13.78 8.98 -33.15
C ALA A 38 -14.18 7.52 -32.88
N SER A 39 -13.41 6.54 -33.37
CA SER A 39 -13.61 5.10 -33.13
C SER A 39 -13.49 4.70 -31.66
N TYR A 40 -12.74 5.46 -30.85
CA TYR A 40 -12.61 5.25 -29.40
C TYR A 40 -13.77 5.86 -28.61
N VAL A 41 -14.58 6.75 -29.23
CA VAL A 41 -15.72 7.42 -28.59
C VAL A 41 -16.97 6.53 -28.74
N THR A 42 -17.02 5.47 -27.95
CA THR A 42 -18.14 4.51 -27.95
C THR A 42 -19.35 4.96 -27.13
N HIS A 43 -19.16 5.95 -26.25
CA HIS A 43 -20.17 6.47 -25.34
C HIS A 43 -20.08 8.00 -25.29
N GLU A 44 -21.13 8.67 -24.82
CA GLU A 44 -21.13 10.11 -24.66
C GLU A 44 -20.04 10.56 -23.67
N THR A 45 -19.27 11.59 -24.03
CA THR A 45 -18.16 12.11 -23.22
C THR A 45 -18.65 12.68 -21.89
N ALA A 46 -18.18 12.11 -20.79
CA ALA A 46 -18.51 12.56 -19.44
C ALA A 46 -17.87 13.90 -19.06
N ARG A 47 -18.40 14.54 -18.01
CA ARG A 47 -17.88 15.82 -17.51
C ARG A 47 -16.41 15.72 -17.09
N PHE A 48 -16.03 14.68 -16.35
CA PHE A 48 -14.64 14.50 -15.92
C PHE A 48 -13.69 14.31 -17.12
N GLN A 49 -14.13 13.65 -18.20
CA GLN A 49 -13.32 13.50 -19.42
C GLN A 49 -13.08 14.84 -20.10
N LYS A 50 -14.09 15.72 -20.15
CA LYS A 50 -13.93 17.11 -20.62
C LYS A 50 -12.92 17.89 -19.78
N GLU A 51 -12.90 17.64 -18.47
CA GLU A 51 -11.88 18.20 -17.58
C GLU A 51 -10.48 17.62 -17.88
N LEU A 52 -10.34 16.32 -18.19
CA LEU A 52 -9.05 15.76 -18.64
C LEU A 52 -8.52 16.46 -19.90
N PHE A 53 -9.38 16.74 -20.89
CA PHE A 53 -8.98 17.52 -22.06
C PHE A 53 -8.54 18.93 -21.67
N SER A 54 -9.30 19.61 -20.81
CA SER A 54 -8.94 20.96 -20.33
C SER A 54 -7.58 20.95 -19.59
N LEU A 55 -7.34 19.94 -18.76
CA LEU A 55 -6.07 19.72 -18.06
C LEU A 55 -4.92 19.39 -19.00
N SER A 56 -5.17 18.81 -20.17
CA SER A 56 -4.12 18.56 -21.15
C SER A 56 -3.81 19.80 -22.00
N GLU A 57 -4.80 20.67 -22.19
CA GLU A 57 -4.70 21.92 -22.95
C GLU A 57 -4.02 23.03 -22.13
N ASP A 58 -4.23 23.10 -20.81
CA ASP A 58 -3.68 24.16 -19.93
C ASP A 58 -2.15 24.14 -19.83
N GLN A 59 -1.46 25.07 -20.50
CA GLN A 59 0.00 25.13 -20.50
C GLN A 59 0.63 25.69 -19.21
N ASN A 60 -0.16 26.22 -18.27
CA ASN A 60 0.37 26.85 -17.04
C ASN A 60 0.70 25.84 -15.94
N THR A 61 -0.03 24.72 -15.89
CA THR A 61 0.20 23.67 -14.90
C THR A 61 1.32 22.73 -15.36
N THR A 62 2.43 22.66 -14.61
CA THR A 62 3.56 21.78 -14.96
C THR A 62 3.32 20.33 -14.56
N MET A 63 2.66 20.06 -13.43
CA MET A 63 2.36 18.69 -12.97
C MET A 63 0.86 18.44 -12.83
N VAL A 64 0.37 17.40 -13.50
CA VAL A 64 -1.03 16.96 -13.41
C VAL A 64 -1.07 15.50 -13.00
N VAL A 65 -1.75 15.21 -11.91
CA VAL A 65 -1.95 13.85 -11.38
C VAL A 65 -3.44 13.51 -11.47
N VAL A 66 -3.76 12.47 -12.25
CA VAL A 66 -5.12 12.02 -12.51
C VAL A 66 -5.30 10.58 -12.03
N VAL A 67 -6.23 10.42 -11.10
CA VAL A 67 -6.73 9.12 -10.68
C VAL A 67 -8.19 9.01 -11.15
N ALA A 68 -8.50 7.97 -11.91
CA ALA A 68 -9.85 7.73 -12.36
C ALA A 68 -10.14 6.23 -12.39
N PHE A 69 -11.40 5.88 -12.13
CA PHE A 69 -11.86 4.50 -12.09
C PHE A 69 -11.47 3.68 -13.33
N ARG A 70 -11.34 2.37 -13.17
CA ARG A 70 -10.93 1.46 -14.24
C ARG A 70 -11.95 1.45 -15.36
N GLY A 71 -11.47 1.64 -16.59
CA GLY A 71 -12.33 1.74 -17.76
C GLY A 71 -13.00 3.11 -17.94
N SER A 72 -12.48 4.17 -17.30
CA SER A 72 -12.85 5.59 -17.47
C SER A 72 -12.35 6.23 -18.78
N GLY A 73 -11.46 5.57 -19.52
CA GLY A 73 -10.84 6.12 -20.73
C GLY A 73 -9.62 7.02 -20.48
N LYS A 74 -9.15 7.13 -19.23
CA LYS A 74 -8.02 8.00 -18.83
C LYS A 74 -6.76 7.80 -19.67
N SER A 75 -6.32 6.55 -19.87
CA SER A 75 -5.11 6.23 -20.65
C SER A 75 -5.30 6.49 -22.15
N THR A 76 -6.51 6.28 -22.70
CA THR A 76 -6.81 6.62 -24.08
C THR A 76 -6.69 8.13 -24.33
N ILE A 77 -7.17 8.95 -23.39
CA ILE A 77 -7.09 10.41 -23.49
C ILE A 77 -5.65 10.90 -23.24
N MET A 78 -5.08 10.57 -22.09
CA MET A 78 -3.85 11.19 -21.58
C MET A 78 -2.56 10.54 -22.09
N ASN A 79 -2.59 9.26 -22.48
CA ASN A 79 -1.40 8.51 -22.91
C ASN A 79 -1.42 8.13 -24.40
N MET A 80 -2.59 7.95 -25.02
CA MET A 80 -2.69 7.67 -26.45
C MET A 80 -2.93 8.94 -27.28
N SER A 81 -3.92 9.77 -26.94
CA SER A 81 -4.23 10.95 -27.77
C SER A 81 -3.37 12.17 -27.44
N TYR A 82 -3.16 12.44 -26.15
CA TYR A 82 -2.44 13.64 -25.72
C TYR A 82 -1.01 13.77 -26.27
N PRO A 83 -0.13 12.73 -26.28
CA PRO A 83 1.20 12.87 -26.88
C PRO A 83 1.16 13.35 -28.33
N LEU A 84 0.21 12.83 -29.12
CA LEU A 84 0.05 13.20 -30.52
C LEU A 84 -0.49 14.61 -30.65
N TRP A 85 -1.51 14.98 -29.89
CA TRP A 85 -2.02 16.35 -29.91
C TRP A 85 -0.98 17.37 -29.42
N ALA A 86 -0.20 17.04 -28.40
CA ALA A 86 0.85 17.91 -27.87
C ALA A 86 1.94 18.20 -28.91
N ILE A 87 2.24 17.25 -29.81
CA ILE A 87 3.19 17.45 -30.92
C ILE A 87 2.53 18.15 -32.12
N LEU A 88 1.36 17.66 -32.53
CA LEU A 88 0.72 18.06 -33.79
C LEU A 88 -0.11 19.35 -33.67
N GLY A 89 -0.62 19.63 -32.47
CA GLY A 89 -1.42 20.79 -32.11
C GLY A 89 -0.61 22.02 -31.77
N GLU A 90 -1.19 22.96 -31.01
CA GLU A 90 -0.56 24.24 -30.70
C GLU A 90 0.66 24.13 -29.78
N GLN A 91 0.73 23.11 -28.92
CA GLN A 91 1.82 22.96 -27.95
C GLN A 91 3.18 22.63 -28.60
N GLN A 92 3.17 22.02 -29.79
CA GLN A 92 4.35 21.74 -30.61
C GLN A 92 5.52 21.07 -29.87
N LYS A 93 5.23 20.19 -28.90
CA LYS A 93 6.22 19.44 -28.11
C LYS A 93 7.21 18.69 -29.01
N LYS A 94 8.47 18.62 -28.58
CA LYS A 94 9.59 18.08 -29.35
C LYS A 94 10.12 16.76 -28.81
N PHE A 95 10.03 16.52 -27.51
CA PHE A 95 10.50 15.27 -26.95
C PHE A 95 9.59 14.76 -25.82
N VAL A 96 8.74 13.80 -26.19
CA VAL A 96 7.80 13.16 -25.29
C VAL A 96 8.37 11.84 -24.79
N ILE A 97 8.29 11.59 -23.48
CA ILE A 97 8.59 10.28 -22.90
C ILE A 97 7.34 9.71 -22.23
N ILE A 98 6.96 8.51 -22.64
CA ILE A 98 5.91 7.70 -22.00
C ILE A 98 6.57 6.69 -21.08
N LEU A 99 6.14 6.65 -19.83
CA LEU A 99 6.70 5.85 -18.77
C LEU A 99 5.62 4.91 -18.24
N SER A 100 5.95 3.63 -18.16
CA SER A 100 5.07 2.60 -17.61
C SER A 100 5.84 1.76 -16.60
N GLN A 101 5.13 0.93 -15.84
CA GLN A 101 5.80 0.04 -14.91
C GLN A 101 6.81 -0.88 -15.61
N THR A 102 6.38 -1.57 -16.68
CA THR A 102 7.20 -2.58 -17.38
C THR A 102 7.57 -2.15 -18.80
N GLN A 103 8.71 -2.66 -19.29
CA GLN A 103 9.16 -2.39 -20.67
C GLN A 103 8.17 -2.91 -21.73
N ARG A 104 7.47 -4.00 -21.43
CA ARG A 104 6.42 -4.55 -22.31
C ARG A 104 5.25 -3.59 -22.46
N GLN A 105 4.76 -3.01 -21.37
CA GLN A 105 3.68 -2.01 -21.42
C GLN A 105 4.13 -0.76 -22.17
N ALA A 106 5.33 -0.24 -21.85
CA ALA A 106 5.92 0.92 -22.52
C ALA A 106 5.97 0.73 -24.05
N ARG A 107 6.48 -0.42 -24.52
CA ARG A 107 6.50 -0.77 -25.95
C ARG A 107 5.09 -0.88 -26.54
N GLN A 108 4.13 -1.45 -25.82
CA GLN A 108 2.75 -1.57 -26.30
C GLN A 108 2.11 -0.19 -26.54
N HIS A 109 2.39 0.80 -25.69
CA HIS A 109 1.92 2.17 -25.91
C HIS A 109 2.47 2.76 -27.21
N LEU A 110 3.76 2.58 -27.51
CA LEU A 110 4.33 3.04 -28.78
C LEU A 110 3.76 2.31 -29.99
N VAL A 111 3.55 1.00 -29.91
CA VAL A 111 2.93 0.23 -31.00
C VAL A 111 1.53 0.76 -31.30
N ASN A 112 0.76 1.09 -30.26
CA ASN A 112 -0.57 1.67 -30.42
C ASN A 112 -0.51 3.05 -31.08
N LEU A 113 0.40 3.93 -30.64
CA LEU A 113 0.60 5.25 -31.25
C LEU A 113 1.03 5.16 -32.72
N ARG A 114 1.96 4.25 -33.03
CA ARG A 114 2.42 3.99 -34.39
C ARG A 114 1.25 3.56 -35.26
N ARG A 115 0.47 2.58 -34.81
CA ARG A 115 -0.71 2.10 -35.53
C ARG A 115 -1.66 3.25 -35.84
N GLU A 116 -1.95 4.12 -34.89
CA GLU A 116 -2.82 5.28 -35.11
C GLU A 116 -2.26 6.23 -36.18
N LEU A 117 -0.97 6.55 -36.17
CA LEU A 117 -0.37 7.39 -37.22
C LEU A 117 -0.39 6.74 -38.61
N GLU A 118 -0.28 5.42 -38.68
CA GLU A 118 -0.25 4.67 -39.94
C GLU A 118 -1.63 4.43 -40.55
N SER A 119 -2.59 3.99 -39.73
CA SER A 119 -3.91 3.54 -40.18
C SER A 119 -4.97 4.64 -40.17
N ASN A 120 -4.77 5.73 -39.43
CA ASN A 120 -5.76 6.81 -39.37
C ASN A 120 -5.65 7.72 -40.60
N GLU A 121 -6.42 7.39 -41.64
CA GLU A 121 -6.38 8.08 -42.93
C GLU A 121 -6.69 9.58 -42.81
N LEU A 122 -7.66 9.95 -41.96
CA LEU A 122 -8.05 11.34 -41.77
C LEU A 122 -6.94 12.14 -41.07
N LEU A 123 -6.36 11.60 -39.99
CA LEU A 123 -5.24 12.22 -39.30
C LEU A 123 -4.02 12.38 -40.23
N ARG A 124 -3.71 11.36 -41.01
CA ARG A 124 -2.59 11.37 -41.96
C ARG A 124 -2.83 12.35 -43.11
N ALA A 125 -4.05 12.41 -43.63
CA ALA A 125 -4.42 13.35 -44.68
C ALA A 125 -4.31 14.80 -44.19
N ASP A 126 -4.72 15.06 -42.95
CA ASP A 126 -4.77 16.41 -42.39
C ASP A 126 -3.40 16.90 -41.88
N LEU A 127 -2.76 16.11 -41.02
CA LEU A 127 -1.57 16.49 -40.23
C LEU A 127 -0.31 15.67 -40.57
N GLY A 128 -0.43 14.66 -41.42
CA GLY A 128 0.70 13.93 -42.01
C GLY A 128 1.33 14.65 -43.22
N PRO A 129 2.24 14.01 -43.96
CA PRO A 129 2.59 12.60 -43.87
C PRO A 129 3.43 12.30 -42.62
N PHE A 130 3.24 11.10 -42.08
CA PHE A 130 4.06 10.54 -41.02
C PHE A 130 4.97 9.52 -41.70
N GLN A 131 6.11 9.99 -42.22
CA GLN A 131 7.12 9.10 -42.82
C GLN A 131 8.01 8.57 -41.70
N GLU A 132 8.09 7.25 -41.58
CA GLU A 132 8.97 6.60 -40.62
C GLU A 132 10.41 6.59 -41.16
N GLN A 133 11.37 6.82 -40.28
CA GLN A 133 12.74 6.36 -40.50
C GLN A 133 12.89 5.04 -39.77
N THR A 134 13.08 3.95 -40.53
CA THR A 134 13.38 2.63 -39.99
C THR A 134 14.80 2.64 -39.41
N ASP A 135 14.93 3.06 -38.16
CA ASP A 135 16.17 2.94 -37.39
C ASP A 135 16.12 1.72 -36.46
N GLU A 136 17.28 1.20 -36.07
CA GLU A 136 17.48 0.09 -35.11
C GLU A 136 16.78 0.33 -33.75
N TRP A 137 16.35 1.57 -33.48
CA TRP A 137 15.63 2.01 -32.29
C TRP A 137 14.09 1.96 -32.39
N GLY A 138 13.53 1.52 -33.52
CA GLY A 138 12.08 1.56 -33.80
C GLY A 138 11.20 0.82 -32.79
N SER A 139 11.76 -0.06 -31.95
CA SER A 139 10.99 -0.72 -30.88
C SER A 139 10.73 0.17 -29.65
N TYR A 140 11.50 1.25 -29.46
CA TYR A 140 11.47 2.11 -28.26
C TYR A 140 11.24 3.58 -28.52
N ALA A 141 11.24 4.00 -29.79
CA ALA A 141 10.95 5.36 -30.16
C ALA A 141 10.18 5.45 -31.47
N LEU A 142 9.43 6.53 -31.58
CA LEU A 142 8.68 6.96 -32.75
C LEU A 142 9.13 8.39 -33.08
N VAL A 143 9.74 8.59 -34.23
CA VAL A 143 10.17 9.90 -34.71
C VAL A 143 9.14 10.42 -35.71
N ILE A 144 8.79 11.70 -35.61
CA ILE A 144 7.87 12.39 -36.50
C ILE A 144 8.63 13.53 -37.20
N PRO A 145 9.35 13.26 -38.30
CA PRO A 145 10.31 14.19 -38.89
C PRO A 145 9.72 15.55 -39.26
N ARG A 146 8.48 15.58 -39.79
CA ARG A 146 7.77 16.81 -40.15
C ARG A 146 7.70 17.83 -39.01
N TYR A 147 7.63 17.34 -37.77
CA TYR A 147 7.49 18.18 -36.57
C TYR A 147 8.79 18.31 -35.78
N ASN A 148 9.87 17.66 -36.23
CA ASN A 148 11.12 17.49 -35.50
C ASN A 148 10.86 17.02 -34.06
N ALA A 149 10.03 15.98 -33.94
CA ALA A 149 9.56 15.48 -32.67
C ALA A 149 9.85 13.99 -32.51
N LYS A 150 10.07 13.57 -31.26
CA LYS A 150 10.29 12.18 -30.87
C LYS A 150 9.39 11.81 -29.70
N ILE A 151 8.73 10.67 -29.80
CA ILE A 151 8.10 9.98 -28.67
C ILE A 151 8.98 8.78 -28.32
N MET A 152 9.33 8.62 -27.06
CA MET A 152 10.08 7.46 -26.57
C MET A 152 9.31 6.81 -25.44
N ALA A 153 9.44 5.50 -25.27
CA ALA A 153 8.86 4.82 -24.12
C ALA A 153 9.93 4.12 -23.29
N ALA A 154 9.78 4.22 -21.97
CA ALA A 154 10.70 3.67 -20.98
C ALA A 154 9.92 3.05 -19.81
N SER A 155 10.60 2.22 -19.02
CA SER A 155 10.04 1.60 -17.82
C SER A 155 10.70 2.10 -16.54
N THR A 156 10.09 1.77 -15.39
CA THR A 156 10.61 2.08 -14.04
C THR A 156 12.02 1.56 -13.76
N GLU A 157 12.48 0.57 -14.53
CA GLU A 157 13.80 -0.06 -14.40
C GLU A 157 14.89 0.64 -15.22
N GLN A 158 14.53 1.59 -16.08
CA GLN A 158 15.45 2.29 -16.97
C GLN A 158 15.71 3.70 -16.45
N SER A 159 16.99 4.11 -16.42
CA SER A 159 17.31 5.51 -16.19
C SER A 159 17.09 6.31 -17.47
N ILE A 160 16.31 7.38 -17.35
CA ILE A 160 15.99 8.29 -18.46
C ILE A 160 16.77 9.61 -18.38
N ARG A 161 17.72 9.70 -17.45
CA ARG A 161 18.50 10.92 -17.22
C ARG A 161 19.45 11.16 -18.39
N GLY A 162 19.55 12.43 -18.82
CA GLY A 162 20.46 12.85 -19.88
C GLY A 162 19.96 12.56 -21.30
N LEU A 163 18.80 11.93 -21.45
CA LEU A 163 18.21 11.70 -22.77
C LEU A 163 17.86 13.02 -23.46
N ARG A 164 18.07 13.06 -24.78
CA ARG A 164 17.79 14.22 -25.63
C ARG A 164 17.27 13.81 -27.01
N HIS A 165 16.53 14.70 -27.64
CA HIS A 165 16.25 14.68 -29.07
C HIS A 165 16.87 15.92 -29.71
N GLY A 166 18.08 15.77 -30.25
CA GLY A 166 18.90 16.90 -30.68
C GLY A 166 19.17 17.86 -29.52
N GLN A 167 18.71 19.11 -29.65
CA GLN A 167 18.85 20.14 -28.61
C GLN A 167 17.78 20.06 -27.51
N TYR A 168 16.72 19.28 -27.70
CA TYR A 168 15.57 19.26 -26.80
C TYR A 168 15.75 18.22 -25.69
N ARG A 169 15.62 18.67 -24.44
CA ARG A 169 15.31 17.81 -23.30
C ARG A 169 13.84 17.36 -23.37
N PRO A 170 13.45 16.31 -22.63
CA PRO A 170 12.04 15.91 -22.52
C PRO A 170 11.17 17.10 -22.10
N ASP A 171 10.23 17.51 -22.93
CA ASP A 171 9.33 18.65 -22.69
C ASP A 171 7.90 18.21 -22.33
N LEU A 172 7.65 16.90 -22.39
CA LEU A 172 6.46 16.21 -21.87
C LEU A 172 6.83 14.81 -21.35
N LEU A 173 6.50 14.53 -20.09
CA LEU A 173 6.62 13.22 -19.44
C LEU A 173 5.22 12.71 -19.11
N ILE A 174 4.89 11.49 -19.50
CA ILE A 174 3.60 10.85 -19.22
C ILE A 174 3.86 9.53 -18.50
N CYS A 175 3.52 9.46 -17.22
CA CYS A 175 3.57 8.25 -16.40
C CYS A 175 2.18 7.61 -16.37
N ASP A 176 1.98 6.48 -17.03
CA ASP A 176 0.70 5.74 -17.07
C ASP A 176 0.88 4.38 -16.40
N ASP A 177 0.13 4.14 -15.32
CA ASP A 177 0.17 2.91 -14.51
C ASP A 177 1.61 2.49 -14.17
N VAL A 178 2.38 3.40 -13.53
CA VAL A 178 3.75 3.15 -13.07
C VAL A 178 3.83 2.34 -11.77
N GLU A 179 2.70 2.14 -11.09
CA GLU A 179 2.57 1.30 -9.90
C GLU A 179 1.65 0.10 -10.20
N ASN A 180 1.91 -1.04 -9.56
CA ASN A 180 1.00 -2.17 -9.47
C ASN A 180 0.99 -2.74 -8.04
N LEU A 181 0.22 -3.80 -7.80
CA LEU A 181 0.13 -4.40 -6.45
C LEU A 181 1.47 -4.89 -5.91
N ASP A 182 2.35 -5.42 -6.77
CA ASP A 182 3.67 -5.89 -6.36
C ASP A 182 4.62 -4.74 -6.00
N SER A 183 4.55 -3.63 -6.73
CA SER A 183 5.37 -2.45 -6.47
C SER A 183 4.93 -1.69 -5.22
N VAL A 184 3.66 -1.83 -4.80
CA VAL A 184 3.17 -1.19 -3.57
C VAL A 184 3.18 -2.09 -2.34
N LYS A 185 3.49 -3.38 -2.52
CA LYS A 185 3.42 -4.41 -1.48
C LYS A 185 4.29 -4.08 -0.26
N THR A 186 5.54 -3.71 -0.48
CA THR A 186 6.50 -3.38 0.60
C THR A 186 6.84 -1.90 0.57
N LYS A 187 7.16 -1.34 1.74
CA LYS A 187 7.63 0.05 1.84
C LYS A 187 8.85 0.32 0.97
N GLU A 188 9.80 -0.62 0.96
CA GLU A 188 11.02 -0.55 0.15
C GLU A 188 10.70 -0.42 -1.36
N ASN A 189 9.73 -1.19 -1.88
CA ASN A 189 9.34 -1.09 -3.29
C ASN A 189 8.63 0.25 -3.60
N ARG A 190 7.82 0.75 -2.66
CA ARG A 190 7.18 2.07 -2.79
C ARG A 190 8.20 3.20 -2.81
N ASP A 191 9.15 3.16 -1.87
CA ASP A 191 10.27 4.10 -1.80
C ASP A 191 11.10 4.06 -3.09
N LYS A 192 11.45 2.88 -3.58
CA LYS A 192 12.16 2.71 -4.86
C LYS A 192 11.42 3.36 -6.04
N THR A 193 10.10 3.19 -6.12
CA THR A 193 9.29 3.72 -7.24
C THR A 193 9.13 5.24 -7.12
N HIS A 194 8.95 5.74 -5.91
CA HIS A 194 8.93 7.16 -5.60
C HIS A 194 10.27 7.84 -5.91
N ASP A 195 11.38 7.25 -5.48
CA ASP A 195 12.73 7.79 -5.68
C ASP A 195 13.13 7.77 -7.15
N TRP A 196 12.71 6.76 -7.91
CA TRP A 196 12.84 6.78 -9.37
C TRP A 196 12.06 7.96 -9.99
N LEU A 197 10.81 8.20 -9.58
CA LEU A 197 10.03 9.31 -10.12
C LEU A 197 10.70 10.67 -9.80
N VAL A 198 11.09 10.89 -8.55
CA VAL A 198 11.59 12.19 -8.08
C VAL A 198 13.07 12.41 -8.44
N GLY A 199 13.88 11.35 -8.47
CA GLY A 199 15.31 11.41 -8.73
C GLY A 199 15.71 11.27 -10.19
N ASP A 200 14.98 10.47 -10.97
CA ASP A 200 15.32 10.18 -12.36
C ASP A 200 14.34 10.84 -13.34
N VAL A 201 13.04 10.70 -13.12
CA VAL A 201 12.02 11.12 -14.10
C VAL A 201 11.83 12.63 -14.12
N ILE A 202 11.45 13.22 -12.98
CA ILE A 202 11.22 14.68 -12.89
C ILE A 202 12.48 15.47 -13.33
N PRO A 203 13.71 15.11 -12.89
CA PRO A 203 14.92 15.83 -13.28
C PRO A 203 15.42 15.56 -14.70
N ALA A 204 14.81 14.63 -15.45
CA ALA A 204 15.18 14.39 -16.85
C ALA A 204 14.80 15.59 -17.75
N GLY A 205 13.71 16.28 -17.40
CA GLY A 205 13.20 17.46 -18.11
C GLY A 205 13.98 18.76 -17.83
N ASP A 206 13.27 19.87 -18.01
CA ASP A 206 13.68 21.26 -17.78
C ASP A 206 12.55 22.00 -17.02
N GLN A 207 12.75 23.28 -16.69
CA GLN A 207 11.82 24.08 -15.86
C GLN A 207 10.38 24.12 -16.41
N GLN A 208 10.20 24.04 -17.73
CA GLN A 208 8.90 24.08 -18.41
C GLN A 208 8.39 22.69 -18.82
N THR A 209 9.07 21.62 -18.40
CA THR A 209 8.63 20.26 -18.73
C THR A 209 7.31 19.98 -18.05
N ARG A 210 6.37 19.50 -18.86
CA ARG A 210 5.07 19.06 -18.37
C ARG A 210 5.13 17.61 -17.94
N ILE A 211 4.51 17.29 -16.81
CA ILE A 211 4.49 15.96 -16.21
C ILE A 211 3.04 15.58 -15.98
N ILE A 212 2.61 14.52 -16.66
CA ILE A 212 1.28 13.93 -16.53
C ILE A 212 1.44 12.57 -15.85
N ILE A 213 0.72 12.35 -14.76
CA ILE A 213 0.75 11.09 -14.03
C ILE A 213 -0.68 10.57 -13.97
N VAL A 214 -0.89 9.37 -14.51
CA VAL A 214 -2.20 8.73 -14.63
C VAL A 214 -2.11 7.36 -14.01
N GLY A 215 -3.06 7.02 -13.15
CA GLY A 215 -3.08 5.71 -12.54
C GLY A 215 -4.30 5.45 -11.68
N ASN A 216 -4.18 4.47 -10.80
CA ASN A 216 -5.21 4.11 -9.84
C ASN A 216 -4.62 4.07 -8.41
N LEU A 217 -5.46 4.25 -7.38
CA LEU A 217 -5.00 4.20 -6.00
C LEU A 217 -4.78 2.75 -5.56
N LEU A 218 -3.55 2.42 -5.19
CA LEU A 218 -3.17 1.05 -4.84
C LEU A 218 -2.80 0.85 -3.36
N HIS A 219 -2.29 1.91 -2.71
CA HIS A 219 -1.84 1.87 -1.32
C HIS A 219 -1.85 3.29 -0.73
N GLU A 220 -2.02 3.42 0.59
CA GLU A 220 -2.07 4.73 1.29
C GLU A 220 -0.77 5.53 1.18
N ASP A 221 0.32 4.79 0.98
CA ASP A 221 1.69 5.29 0.83
C ASP A 221 2.25 5.07 -0.59
N SER A 222 1.36 4.96 -1.61
CA SER A 222 1.78 4.86 -3.01
C SER A 222 2.31 6.20 -3.54
N VAL A 223 3.02 6.17 -4.69
CA VAL A 223 3.53 7.36 -5.37
C VAL A 223 2.41 8.38 -5.61
N LEU A 224 1.26 7.95 -6.10
CA LEU A 224 0.10 8.83 -6.32
C LEU A 224 -0.37 9.51 -5.02
N MET A 225 -0.37 8.79 -3.90
CA MET A 225 -0.77 9.35 -2.61
C MET A 225 0.26 10.33 -2.05
N ARG A 226 1.56 10.03 -2.19
CA ARG A 226 2.64 10.96 -1.81
C ARG A 226 2.56 12.26 -2.63
N LEU A 227 2.28 12.15 -3.93
CA LEU A 227 2.08 13.33 -4.80
C LEU A 227 0.82 14.11 -4.41
N LYS A 228 -0.30 13.42 -4.14
CA LYS A 228 -1.54 14.03 -3.65
C LYS A 228 -1.28 14.85 -2.38
N GLN A 229 -0.58 14.26 -1.42
CA GLN A 229 -0.20 14.93 -0.18
C GLN A 229 0.70 16.15 -0.46
N GLY A 230 1.77 15.99 -1.24
CA GLY A 230 2.69 17.07 -1.58
C GLY A 230 2.02 18.24 -2.30
N ILE A 231 1.07 17.96 -3.20
CA ILE A 231 0.27 18.99 -3.88
C ILE A 231 -0.67 19.70 -2.89
N THR A 232 -1.38 18.94 -2.05
CA THR A 232 -2.33 19.49 -1.07
C THR A 232 -1.63 20.37 -0.03
N GLU A 233 -0.42 19.99 0.36
CA GLU A 233 0.43 20.75 1.30
C GLU A 233 1.21 21.89 0.63
N ASN A 234 0.99 22.16 -0.67
CA ASN A 234 1.71 23.14 -1.48
C ASN A 234 3.24 22.95 -1.51
N LYS A 235 3.72 21.72 -1.25
CA LYS A 235 5.14 21.35 -1.41
C LYS A 235 5.51 21.05 -2.86
N ILE A 236 4.52 20.62 -3.65
CA ILE A 236 4.64 20.33 -5.07
C ILE A 236 3.67 21.24 -5.82
N ASN A 237 4.16 22.02 -6.79
CA ASN A 237 3.28 22.77 -7.67
C ASN A 237 2.65 21.82 -8.68
N GLY A 238 1.34 21.62 -8.60
CA GLY A 238 0.62 20.73 -9.49
C GLY A 238 -0.86 20.66 -9.16
N VAL A 239 -1.58 19.88 -9.97
CA VAL A 239 -3.01 19.66 -9.83
C VAL A 239 -3.27 18.17 -9.65
N TYR A 240 -3.96 17.82 -8.57
CA TYR A 240 -4.47 16.47 -8.34
C TYR A 240 -5.97 16.40 -8.65
N ARG A 241 -6.39 15.33 -9.31
CA ARG A 241 -7.80 15.03 -9.62
C ARG A 241 -8.12 13.56 -9.42
N GLU A 242 -9.29 13.31 -8.83
CA GLU A 242 -9.77 11.99 -8.48
C GLU A 242 -11.22 11.84 -8.96
N TYR A 243 -11.48 10.78 -9.73
CA TYR A 243 -12.79 10.54 -10.35
C TYR A 243 -13.23 9.09 -10.10
N PRO A 244 -13.86 8.79 -8.96
CA PRO A 244 -14.45 7.47 -8.72
C PRO A 244 -15.66 7.25 -9.63
N LEU A 245 -16.01 5.98 -9.89
CA LEU A 245 -17.18 5.63 -10.71
C LEU A 245 -18.47 6.17 -10.07
N ILE A 246 -18.53 6.12 -8.74
CA ILE A 246 -19.63 6.63 -7.93
C ILE A 246 -19.02 7.55 -6.88
N ASP A 247 -19.51 8.79 -6.78
CA ASP A 247 -19.10 9.71 -5.74
C ASP A 247 -19.78 9.41 -4.39
N ASP A 248 -19.37 10.10 -3.32
CA ASP A 248 -19.94 9.89 -1.98
C ASP A 248 -21.44 10.27 -1.88
N LYS A 249 -21.99 10.94 -2.90
CA LYS A 249 -23.41 11.28 -3.00
C LYS A 249 -24.19 10.27 -3.84
N GLY A 250 -23.54 9.22 -4.36
CA GLY A 250 -24.16 8.20 -5.20
C GLY A 250 -24.29 8.58 -6.68
N ASN A 251 -23.67 9.68 -7.13
CA ASN A 251 -23.74 10.08 -8.53
C ASN A 251 -22.77 9.27 -9.38
N ILE A 252 -23.23 8.86 -10.56
CA ILE A 252 -22.43 8.11 -11.53
C ILE A 252 -21.55 9.07 -12.34
N ALA A 253 -20.24 8.87 -12.34
CA ALA A 253 -19.29 9.75 -13.03
C ALA A 253 -19.39 9.68 -14.57
N TRP A 254 -19.81 8.54 -15.13
CA TRP A 254 -19.97 8.36 -16.58
C TRP A 254 -21.37 7.85 -16.99
N PRO A 255 -22.41 8.69 -16.94
CA PRO A 255 -23.77 8.30 -17.31
C PRO A 255 -23.91 7.78 -18.74
N GLY A 256 -23.11 8.29 -19.68
CA GLY A 256 -23.13 7.82 -21.07
C GLY A 256 -22.70 6.35 -21.24
N LYS A 257 -21.94 5.79 -20.28
CA LYS A 257 -21.51 4.38 -20.27
C LYS A 257 -22.27 3.54 -19.24
N TYR A 258 -22.66 4.16 -18.13
CA TYR A 258 -23.41 3.53 -17.05
C TYR A 258 -24.62 4.42 -16.71
N PRO A 259 -25.74 4.34 -17.47
CA PRO A 259 -26.88 5.22 -17.29
C PRO A 259 -27.65 4.96 -15.99
N THR A 260 -27.55 3.75 -15.43
CA THR A 260 -28.33 3.34 -14.25
C THR A 260 -27.49 2.61 -13.22
N GLN A 261 -27.96 2.65 -11.96
CA GLN A 261 -27.33 1.89 -10.86
C GLN A 261 -27.38 0.37 -11.08
N ALA A 262 -28.36 -0.14 -11.85
CA ALA A 262 -28.47 -1.55 -12.17
C ALA A 262 -27.27 -2.07 -12.98
N GLU A 263 -26.77 -1.27 -13.92
CA GLU A 263 -25.57 -1.64 -14.71
C GLU A 263 -24.30 -1.62 -13.87
N ILE A 264 -24.21 -0.69 -12.91
CA ILE A 264 -23.12 -0.66 -11.94
C ILE A 264 -23.15 -1.91 -11.06
N GLU A 265 -24.32 -2.31 -10.59
CA GLU A 265 -24.49 -3.52 -9.80
C GLU A 265 -24.15 -4.78 -10.60
N GLN A 266 -24.48 -4.82 -11.90
CA GLN A 266 -24.05 -5.88 -12.80
C GLN A 266 -22.53 -5.90 -12.96
N LEU A 267 -21.89 -4.75 -13.16
CA LEU A 267 -20.43 -4.62 -13.26
C LEU A 267 -19.75 -5.06 -11.95
N LYS A 268 -20.34 -4.72 -10.81
CA LYS A 268 -19.89 -5.15 -9.48
C LYS A 268 -19.93 -6.66 -9.34
N ARG A 269 -21.05 -7.28 -9.72
CA ARG A 269 -21.21 -8.75 -9.73
C ARG A 269 -20.24 -9.45 -10.68
N THR A 270 -19.99 -8.87 -11.86
CA THR A 270 -19.00 -9.39 -12.81
C THR A 270 -17.57 -9.30 -12.26
N THR A 271 -17.26 -8.24 -11.51
CA THR A 271 -15.95 -8.10 -10.85
C THR A 271 -15.75 -9.18 -9.77
N GLY A 272 -16.80 -9.51 -9.02
CA GLY A 272 -16.85 -10.66 -8.10
C GLY A 272 -15.94 -10.55 -6.86
N ASN A 273 -15.16 -9.49 -6.73
CA ASN A 273 -14.25 -9.23 -5.62
C ASN A 273 -14.49 -7.80 -5.10
N GLU A 274 -14.95 -7.69 -3.84
CA GLU A 274 -15.33 -6.40 -3.25
C GLU A 274 -14.15 -5.44 -3.12
N THR A 275 -12.98 -5.95 -2.75
CA THR A 275 -11.75 -5.15 -2.69
C THR A 275 -11.39 -4.58 -4.04
N ALA A 276 -11.33 -5.44 -5.06
CA ALA A 276 -11.02 -5.02 -6.40
C ALA A 276 -12.07 -4.00 -6.88
N TRP A 277 -13.34 -4.19 -6.51
CA TRP A 277 -14.38 -3.21 -6.78
C TRP A 277 -14.07 -1.83 -6.17
N GLN A 278 -13.78 -1.81 -4.88
CA GLN A 278 -13.56 -0.58 -4.12
C GLN A 278 -12.30 0.15 -4.59
N ARG A 279 -11.22 -0.59 -4.83
CA ARG A 279 -9.95 -0.04 -5.33
C ARG A 279 -10.02 0.37 -6.79
N GLU A 280 -10.53 -0.49 -7.67
CA GLU A 280 -10.52 -0.24 -9.12
C GLU A 280 -11.62 0.71 -9.58
N TYR A 281 -12.78 0.71 -8.93
CA TYR A 281 -13.93 1.49 -9.38
C TYR A 281 -14.29 2.65 -8.46
N LEU A 282 -14.21 2.46 -7.15
CA LEU A 282 -14.57 3.52 -6.18
C LEU A 282 -13.37 4.35 -5.72
N LEU A 283 -12.15 4.00 -6.16
CA LEU A 283 -10.89 4.66 -5.76
C LEU A 283 -10.71 4.69 -4.23
N ARG A 284 -11.24 3.70 -3.54
CA ARG A 284 -11.08 3.55 -2.09
C ARG A 284 -9.93 2.61 -1.84
N ILE A 285 -8.92 3.12 -1.15
CA ILE A 285 -7.83 2.30 -0.66
C ILE A 285 -8.41 1.48 0.48
N ILE A 286 -8.87 0.28 0.15
CA ILE A 286 -9.08 -0.73 1.18
C ILE A 286 -7.69 -1.31 1.41
N SER A 287 -7.19 -1.17 2.63
CA SER A 287 -5.97 -1.83 3.07
C SER A 287 -6.23 -3.33 3.04
N ASP A 288 -5.99 -3.94 1.89
CA ASP A 288 -6.53 -5.26 1.60
C ASP A 288 -5.46 -6.33 1.62
N VAL A 289 -5.14 -6.73 2.85
CA VAL A 289 -4.89 -8.12 3.19
C VAL A 289 -5.53 -8.25 4.56
N GLU A 290 -6.65 -8.97 4.66
CA GLU A 290 -7.24 -9.49 5.92
C GLU A 290 -6.41 -9.13 7.17
N ARG A 291 -6.57 -7.92 7.69
CA ARG A 291 -5.75 -7.48 8.82
C ARG A 291 -6.18 -8.34 9.99
N VAL A 292 -5.24 -9.11 10.53
CA VAL A 292 -5.51 -9.94 11.72
C VAL A 292 -5.92 -9.04 12.90
N ILE A 293 -5.37 -7.82 12.94
CA ILE A 293 -5.64 -6.79 13.94
C ILE A 293 -5.86 -5.46 13.24
N HIS A 294 -6.99 -4.81 13.52
CA HIS A 294 -7.26 -3.46 13.03
C HIS A 294 -6.64 -2.40 13.94
N PRO A 295 -6.10 -1.29 13.38
CA PRO A 295 -5.54 -0.19 14.18
C PRO A 295 -6.52 0.36 15.21
N ASP A 296 -7.81 0.43 14.87
CA ASP A 296 -8.86 0.97 15.74
C ASP A 296 -9.20 0.04 16.93
N TRP A 297 -8.72 -1.20 16.93
CA TRP A 297 -8.88 -2.13 18.05
C TRP A 297 -7.84 -1.91 19.15
N ILE A 298 -6.73 -1.22 18.85
CA ILE A 298 -5.63 -1.03 19.79
C ILE A 298 -6.09 -0.13 20.94
N GLN A 299 -6.18 -0.71 22.14
CA GLN A 299 -6.47 0.02 23.37
C GLN A 299 -5.16 0.49 24.02
N TYR A 300 -5.12 1.76 24.43
CA TYR A 300 -3.93 2.36 25.02
C TYR A 300 -4.11 2.60 26.52
N TYR A 301 -3.00 2.59 27.27
CA TYR A 301 -2.93 2.98 28.67
C TYR A 301 -1.89 4.08 28.92
N ASP A 302 -2.10 4.89 29.95
CA ASP A 302 -1.09 5.77 30.54
C ASP A 302 -0.35 5.06 31.68
N TYR A 303 0.95 5.31 31.86
CA TYR A 303 1.76 4.60 32.87
C TYR A 303 1.19 4.66 34.30
N ASN A 304 0.47 5.75 34.62
CA ASN A 304 -0.17 5.95 35.92
C ASN A 304 -1.45 5.11 36.11
N GLU A 305 -1.96 4.46 35.06
CA GLU A 305 -3.13 3.58 35.07
C GLU A 305 -2.76 2.12 35.34
N ILE A 306 -1.47 1.78 35.35
CA ILE A 306 -1.03 0.45 35.77
C ILE A 306 -1.19 0.35 37.31
N PRO A 307 -1.93 -0.65 37.83
CA PRO A 307 -2.05 -0.84 39.26
C PRO A 307 -0.69 -1.13 39.93
N PRO A 308 -0.58 -0.90 41.25
CA PRO A 308 0.57 -1.35 42.03
C PRO A 308 0.85 -2.85 41.84
N PHE A 309 2.14 -3.22 41.87
CA PHE A 309 2.62 -4.58 41.67
C PHE A 309 2.60 -5.34 42.99
N ASP A 310 1.41 -5.59 43.52
CA ASP A 310 1.19 -6.29 44.78
C ASP A 310 -0.06 -7.19 44.70
N ASP A 311 -0.18 -8.08 45.68
CA ASP A 311 -1.28 -9.06 45.74
C ASP A 311 -2.65 -8.38 45.95
N ASP A 312 -2.69 -7.21 46.59
CA ASP A 312 -3.93 -6.46 46.87
C ASP A 312 -4.56 -5.88 45.59
N HIS A 313 -3.78 -5.73 44.53
CA HIS A 313 -4.23 -5.26 43.21
C HIS A 313 -4.22 -6.37 42.15
N ASP A 314 -4.29 -7.62 42.58
CA ASP A 314 -4.33 -8.81 41.73
C ASP A 314 -3.12 -8.93 40.78
N PHE A 315 -1.94 -8.41 41.14
CA PHE A 315 -0.73 -8.63 40.35
C PHE A 315 -0.34 -10.11 40.36
N ARG A 316 -0.11 -10.69 39.18
CA ARG A 316 0.25 -12.10 39.06
C ARG A 316 1.73 -12.31 38.79
N PHE A 317 2.18 -11.82 37.63
CA PHE A 317 3.56 -11.97 37.20
C PHE A 317 3.88 -11.05 36.03
N THR A 318 5.17 -10.97 35.71
CA THR A 318 5.67 -10.39 34.48
C THR A 318 6.31 -11.47 33.63
N ALA A 319 6.11 -11.41 32.31
CA ALA A 319 6.66 -12.39 31.37
C ALA A 319 7.18 -11.71 30.09
N THR A 320 8.18 -12.33 29.48
CA THR A 320 8.75 -11.94 28.19
C THR A 320 8.63 -13.09 27.20
N GLY A 321 8.02 -12.85 26.04
CA GLY A 321 8.09 -13.75 24.88
C GLY A 321 9.28 -13.41 24.00
N ILE A 322 10.03 -14.43 23.59
CA ILE A 322 11.21 -14.30 22.73
C ILE A 322 11.01 -15.10 21.45
N ASP A 323 11.11 -14.41 20.30
CA ASP A 323 11.27 -15.04 18.99
C ASP A 323 12.73 -14.93 18.54
N LEU A 324 13.35 -16.08 18.28
CA LEU A 324 14.79 -16.22 18.04
C LEU A 324 15.08 -16.42 16.55
N ALA A 325 15.92 -15.54 16.00
CA ALA A 325 16.46 -15.70 14.66
C ALA A 325 17.43 -16.90 14.57
N ILE A 326 17.20 -17.81 13.62
CA ILE A 326 17.99 -19.04 13.46
C ILE A 326 19.30 -18.82 12.68
N SER A 327 19.46 -17.71 11.95
CA SER A 327 20.59 -17.45 11.02
C SER A 327 21.33 -16.14 11.33
N GLN A 328 22.63 -16.09 11.06
CA GLN A 328 23.51 -14.92 11.27
C GLN A 328 23.85 -14.13 9.99
N LYS A 329 23.21 -14.42 8.85
CA LYS A 329 23.48 -13.72 7.58
C LYS A 329 22.95 -12.28 7.61
N GLU A 330 23.50 -11.38 6.80
CA GLU A 330 22.96 -10.02 6.61
C GLU A 330 21.50 -10.00 6.07
N SER A 331 21.04 -11.13 5.56
CA SER A 331 19.66 -11.39 5.12
C SER A 331 18.80 -12.12 6.17
N ALA A 332 19.28 -12.28 7.41
CA ALA A 332 18.57 -13.03 8.45
C ALA A 332 17.60 -12.17 9.28
N ASP A 333 16.63 -12.86 9.87
CA ASP A 333 15.55 -12.33 10.70
C ASP A 333 16.07 -11.69 12.00
N TYR A 334 15.25 -10.86 12.64
CA TYR A 334 15.63 -10.20 13.87
C TYR A 334 15.31 -11.07 15.09
N THR A 335 16.02 -10.88 16.20
CA THR A 335 15.57 -11.45 17.48
C THR A 335 14.66 -10.45 18.17
N ALA A 336 13.45 -10.89 18.48
CA ALA A 336 12.40 -10.07 19.05
C ALA A 336 12.09 -10.47 20.50
N MET A 337 11.91 -9.46 21.36
CA MET A 337 11.47 -9.67 22.75
C MET A 337 10.36 -8.69 23.11
N VAL A 338 9.21 -9.22 23.51
CA VAL A 338 8.05 -8.46 23.97
C VAL A 338 7.75 -8.86 25.40
N SER A 339 7.49 -7.89 26.29
CA SER A 339 7.18 -8.16 27.70
C SER A 339 5.83 -7.57 28.10
N ALA A 340 5.23 -8.18 29.11
CA ALA A 340 3.94 -7.75 29.64
C ALA A 340 3.82 -8.00 31.15
N HIS A 341 3.05 -7.13 31.81
CA HIS A 341 2.60 -7.30 33.19
C HIS A 341 1.18 -7.86 33.21
N VAL A 342 0.94 -8.89 34.01
CA VAL A 342 -0.35 -9.61 34.06
C VAL A 342 -1.01 -9.40 35.41
N PHE A 343 -2.28 -9.01 35.38
CA PHE A 343 -3.13 -8.76 36.54
C PHE A 343 -4.45 -9.50 36.41
N GLY A 344 -5.00 -9.98 37.51
CA GLY A 344 -6.32 -10.60 37.57
C GLY A 344 -6.43 -11.92 36.80
N TYR A 345 -7.63 -12.49 36.87
CA TYR A 345 -7.99 -13.79 36.31
C TYR A 345 -9.29 -13.66 35.52
N GLU A 346 -9.46 -14.48 34.48
CA GLU A 346 -10.69 -14.61 33.72
C GLU A 346 -11.24 -13.25 33.24
N ASP A 347 -12.47 -12.90 33.62
CA ASP A 347 -13.14 -11.64 33.24
C ASP A 347 -12.42 -10.39 33.75
N LYS A 348 -11.57 -10.52 34.77
CA LYS A 348 -10.74 -9.44 35.32
C LYS A 348 -9.32 -9.41 34.77
N LEU A 349 -8.95 -10.36 33.90
CA LEU A 349 -7.62 -10.42 33.32
C LEU A 349 -7.28 -9.12 32.60
N LYS A 350 -6.13 -8.53 32.93
CA LYS A 350 -5.54 -7.37 32.27
C LYS A 350 -4.07 -7.62 31.99
N ILE A 351 -3.66 -7.37 30.75
CA ILE A 351 -2.30 -7.56 30.27
C ILE A 351 -1.79 -6.22 29.74
N TYR A 352 -0.76 -5.68 30.40
CA TYR A 352 -0.15 -4.40 30.03
C TYR A 352 1.18 -4.64 29.32
N ILE A 353 1.24 -4.34 28.02
CA ILE A 353 2.48 -4.46 27.23
C ILE A 353 3.48 -3.39 27.66
N THR A 354 4.74 -3.74 27.86
CA THR A 354 5.79 -2.79 28.25
C THR A 354 6.29 -1.98 27.05
N PRO A 355 6.69 -0.71 27.22
CA PRO A 355 7.27 0.08 26.14
C PRO A 355 8.67 -0.41 25.74
N ASN A 356 9.06 -0.08 24.50
CA ASN A 356 10.37 -0.37 23.89
C ASN A 356 10.70 -1.87 23.77
N PRO A 357 9.88 -2.66 23.04
CA PRO A 357 10.21 -4.05 22.77
C PRO A 357 11.51 -4.13 21.96
N ILE A 358 12.26 -5.20 22.16
CA ILE A 358 13.58 -5.36 21.54
C ILE A 358 13.39 -6.00 20.18
N ASN A 359 13.95 -5.38 19.14
CA ASN A 359 13.96 -5.92 17.78
C ASN A 359 15.32 -5.60 17.13
N LYS A 360 16.30 -6.47 17.33
CA LYS A 360 17.68 -6.27 16.83
C LYS A 360 18.33 -7.61 16.51
N ARG A 361 19.33 -7.58 15.62
CA ARG A 361 20.17 -8.74 15.34
C ARG A 361 21.14 -8.93 16.49
N MET A 362 21.11 -10.12 17.08
CA MET A 362 21.95 -10.48 18.22
C MET A 362 22.65 -11.79 17.95
N VAL A 363 23.87 -11.90 18.46
CA VAL A 363 24.54 -13.21 18.60
C VAL A 363 24.01 -13.92 19.85
N HIS A 364 24.13 -15.25 19.89
CA HIS A 364 23.59 -16.09 20.98
C HIS A 364 23.86 -15.56 22.40
N LYS A 365 25.12 -15.19 22.69
CA LYS A 365 25.49 -14.64 23.99
C LYS A 365 24.79 -13.31 24.30
N GLU A 366 24.71 -12.42 23.30
CA GLU A 366 24.04 -11.13 23.46
C GLU A 366 22.53 -11.31 23.69
N THR A 367 21.91 -12.30 23.04
CA THR A 367 20.51 -12.65 23.26
C THR A 367 20.26 -13.09 24.71
N LEU A 368 21.11 -13.97 25.25
CA LEU A 368 21.02 -14.42 26.64
C LEU A 368 21.22 -13.25 27.62
N ASP A 369 22.29 -12.47 27.45
CA ASP A 369 22.60 -11.32 28.30
C ASP A 369 21.44 -10.30 28.28
N THR A 370 20.85 -10.08 27.10
CA THR A 370 19.71 -9.17 26.92
C THR A 370 18.45 -9.69 27.61
N ALA A 371 18.11 -10.97 27.44
CA ALA A 371 16.95 -11.59 28.10
C ALA A 371 17.10 -11.59 29.63
N MET A 372 18.29 -11.88 30.14
CA MET A 372 18.61 -11.84 31.57
C MET A 372 18.49 -10.43 32.15
N ASN A 373 19.00 -9.42 31.44
CA ASN A 373 18.91 -8.03 31.86
C ASN A 373 17.46 -7.53 31.87
N LEU A 374 16.67 -7.93 30.87
CA LEU A 374 15.25 -7.59 30.79
C LEU A 374 14.47 -8.23 31.94
N SER A 375 14.75 -9.49 32.25
CA SER A 375 14.10 -10.21 33.36
C SER A 375 14.37 -9.52 34.72
N LYS A 376 15.61 -9.07 34.95
CA LYS A 376 15.97 -8.33 36.17
C LYS A 376 15.37 -6.93 36.23
N SER A 377 15.37 -6.19 35.11
CA SER A 377 14.93 -4.80 35.10
C SER A 377 13.42 -4.68 35.29
N LEU A 378 12.65 -5.64 34.74
CA LEU A 378 11.20 -5.65 34.83
C LEU A 378 10.67 -6.23 36.15
N GLY A 379 11.42 -7.14 36.79
CA GLY A 379 10.98 -7.86 37.99
C GLY A 379 11.19 -7.13 39.32
N ARG A 380 11.65 -5.87 39.32
CA ARG A 380 11.78 -5.01 40.53
C ARG A 380 12.47 -5.68 41.73
N GLY A 381 13.43 -6.58 41.48
CA GLY A 381 14.14 -7.34 42.52
C GLY A 381 13.92 -8.86 42.45
N GLU A 382 12.88 -9.29 41.73
CA GLU A 382 12.62 -10.68 41.37
C GLU A 382 12.93 -10.95 39.89
N MET A 383 12.98 -12.22 39.50
CA MET A 383 13.19 -12.61 38.10
C MET A 383 11.84 -12.86 37.42
N THR A 384 11.64 -12.29 36.24
CA THR A 384 10.42 -12.48 35.44
C THR A 384 10.53 -13.67 34.51
N TRP A 385 9.39 -14.25 34.15
CA TRP A 385 9.32 -15.41 33.26
C TRP A 385 9.85 -15.09 31.85
N ILE A 386 10.61 -16.02 31.29
CA ILE A 386 11.10 -15.96 29.92
C ILE A 386 10.50 -17.13 29.12
N LEU A 387 9.79 -16.81 28.05
CA LEU A 387 9.12 -17.78 27.20
C LEU A 387 9.84 -17.82 25.85
N VAL A 388 10.30 -19.01 25.49
CA VAL A 388 11.00 -19.25 24.22
C VAL A 388 10.23 -20.32 23.45
N GLU A 389 10.12 -20.18 22.13
CA GLU A 389 9.47 -21.20 21.31
C GLU A 389 10.24 -22.54 21.31
N ASP A 390 9.50 -23.65 21.34
CA ASP A 390 10.02 -25.01 21.46
C ASP A 390 10.43 -25.61 20.09
N VAL A 391 11.33 -24.93 19.36
CA VAL A 391 11.75 -25.35 18.01
C VAL A 391 13.27 -25.44 17.87
N GLY A 392 13.78 -26.66 17.72
CA GLY A 392 15.17 -26.94 17.34
C GLY A 392 16.21 -26.30 18.29
N TYR A 393 17.06 -25.41 17.77
CA TYR A 393 18.13 -24.74 18.52
C TYR A 393 17.59 -23.85 19.67
N GLN A 394 16.36 -23.36 19.57
CA GLN A 394 15.76 -22.46 20.55
C GLN A 394 15.56 -23.12 21.93
N GLN A 395 15.38 -24.44 21.97
CA GLN A 395 15.36 -25.23 23.21
C GLN A 395 16.63 -25.06 24.05
N ALA A 396 17.79 -24.93 23.39
CA ALA A 396 19.07 -24.76 24.09
C ALA A 396 19.12 -23.42 24.83
N VAL A 397 18.55 -22.35 24.26
CA VAL A 397 18.47 -21.03 24.91
C VAL A 397 17.65 -21.11 26.20
N ALA A 398 16.49 -21.77 26.18
CA ALA A 398 15.68 -21.97 27.38
C ALA A 398 16.44 -22.76 28.46
N GLN A 399 17.11 -23.85 28.08
CA GLN A 399 17.91 -24.66 29.02
C GLN A 399 19.09 -23.87 29.62
N GLU A 400 19.76 -23.03 28.85
CA GLU A 400 20.86 -22.18 29.33
C GLU A 400 20.36 -21.12 30.32
N LEU A 401 19.21 -20.51 30.06
CA LEU A 401 18.57 -19.57 30.99
C LEU A 401 18.20 -20.25 32.32
N ILE A 402 17.65 -21.47 32.27
CA ILE A 402 17.34 -22.28 33.47
C ILE A 402 18.63 -22.58 34.25
N ARG A 403 19.70 -23.02 33.57
CA ARG A 403 21.00 -23.27 34.21
C ARG A 403 21.62 -22.02 34.83
N ALA A 404 21.35 -20.85 34.26
CA ALA A 404 21.76 -19.56 34.81
C ALA A 404 20.86 -19.07 35.96
N GLY A 405 19.84 -19.85 36.35
CA GLY A 405 18.95 -19.56 37.48
C GLY A 405 17.73 -18.71 37.14
N TYR A 406 17.45 -18.47 35.85
CA TYR A 406 16.30 -17.68 35.42
C TYR A 406 15.07 -18.55 35.17
N PRO A 407 13.86 -18.07 35.52
CA PRO A 407 12.62 -18.78 35.25
C PRO A 407 12.32 -18.71 33.73
N ALA A 408 12.69 -19.76 33.00
CA ALA A 408 12.47 -19.86 31.56
C ALA A 408 11.70 -21.14 31.19
N LYS A 409 10.86 -21.06 30.15
CA LYS A 409 10.05 -22.19 29.66
C LYS A 409 10.07 -22.24 28.13
N ALA A 410 10.27 -23.44 27.59
CA ALA A 410 10.06 -23.73 26.18
C ALA A 410 8.56 -23.95 25.92
N VAL A 411 7.99 -23.25 24.94
CA VAL A 411 6.55 -23.27 24.63
C VAL A 411 6.32 -23.99 23.31
N LYS A 412 5.59 -25.10 23.36
CA LYS A 412 5.18 -25.85 22.16
C LYS A 412 4.15 -25.08 21.37
N VAL A 413 4.47 -24.82 20.11
CA VAL A 413 3.55 -24.23 19.16
C VAL A 413 2.94 -25.36 18.32
N HIS A 414 1.69 -25.71 18.61
CA HIS A 414 0.99 -26.79 17.91
C HIS A 414 0.59 -26.33 16.50
N GLY A 415 1.34 -26.74 15.47
CA GLY A 415 0.95 -26.91 14.05
C GLY A 415 0.17 -25.81 13.32
N SER A 416 -0.11 -24.69 13.99
CA SER A 416 -0.88 -23.55 13.51
C SER A 416 0.09 -22.54 12.92
N ASP A 417 -0.28 -22.03 11.74
CA ASP A 417 0.47 -21.00 11.06
C ASP A 417 0.49 -19.70 11.89
N LYS A 418 1.56 -18.90 11.73
CA LYS A 418 1.80 -17.68 12.52
C LYS A 418 0.59 -16.74 12.55
N ARG A 419 -0.10 -16.66 11.41
CA ARG A 419 -1.31 -15.86 11.21
C ARG A 419 -2.46 -16.28 12.11
N SER A 420 -2.73 -17.58 12.23
CA SER A 420 -3.75 -18.10 13.15
C SER A 420 -3.42 -17.80 14.61
N ARG A 421 -2.14 -17.87 14.99
CA ARG A 421 -1.70 -17.56 16.36
C ARG A 421 -1.92 -16.11 16.74
N LEU A 422 -1.65 -15.20 15.83
CA LEU A 422 -1.94 -13.79 16.04
C LEU A 422 -3.47 -13.55 16.06
N ALA A 423 -4.24 -14.25 15.23
CA ALA A 423 -5.69 -14.12 15.17
C ALA A 423 -6.38 -14.49 16.49
N LEU A 424 -5.86 -15.47 17.22
CA LEU A 424 -6.36 -15.82 18.56
C LEU A 424 -6.26 -14.66 19.57
N THR A 425 -5.33 -13.72 19.37
CA THR A 425 -5.17 -12.57 20.24
C THR A 425 -6.07 -11.38 19.90
N SER A 426 -6.72 -11.40 18.72
CA SER A 426 -7.48 -10.26 18.18
C SER A 426 -8.61 -9.79 19.10
N HIS A 427 -9.40 -10.74 19.62
CA HIS A 427 -10.51 -10.43 20.52
C HIS A 427 -10.05 -9.78 21.82
N LEU A 428 -8.92 -10.24 22.38
CA LEU A 428 -8.36 -9.73 23.64
C LEU A 428 -7.85 -8.29 23.53
N ILE A 429 -7.35 -7.94 22.34
CA ILE A 429 -6.93 -6.57 22.03
C ILE A 429 -8.18 -5.70 21.89
N GLN A 430 -9.17 -6.16 21.12
CA GLN A 430 -10.40 -5.43 20.88
C GLN A 430 -11.22 -5.19 22.17
N SER A 431 -11.28 -6.17 23.07
CA SER A 431 -11.99 -6.08 24.35
C SER A 431 -11.25 -5.23 25.39
N GLY A 432 -10.00 -4.83 25.12
CA GLY A 432 -9.15 -4.13 26.07
C GLY A 432 -8.64 -5.01 27.22
N THR A 433 -8.61 -6.34 27.04
CA THR A 433 -7.89 -7.26 27.93
C THR A 433 -6.38 -7.06 27.78
N VAL A 434 -5.89 -6.84 26.56
CA VAL A 434 -4.51 -6.46 26.26
C VAL A 434 -4.44 -4.96 25.95
N LEU A 435 -3.58 -4.22 26.66
CA LEU A 435 -3.40 -2.78 26.49
C LEU A 435 -1.94 -2.43 26.13
N PHE A 436 -1.79 -1.39 25.31
CA PHE A 436 -0.51 -0.90 24.81
C PHE A 436 -0.15 0.46 25.41
N PRO A 437 1.13 0.76 25.64
CA PRO A 437 1.52 2.10 26.08
C PRO A 437 1.31 3.09 24.92
N LYS A 438 0.98 4.35 25.23
CA LYS A 438 0.79 5.39 24.19
C LYS A 438 2.04 5.66 23.34
N LYS A 439 3.23 5.29 23.82
CA LYS A 439 4.52 5.47 23.13
C LYS A 439 5.45 4.29 23.39
N GLY A 440 6.34 4.01 22.43
CA GLY A 440 7.38 3.00 22.55
C GLY A 440 7.01 1.62 22.03
N THR A 441 5.81 1.42 21.47
CA THR A 441 5.38 0.17 20.81
C THR A 441 4.97 0.37 19.35
N GLU A 442 5.34 1.50 18.74
CA GLU A 442 4.94 1.87 17.37
C GLU A 442 5.36 0.81 16.35
N LEU A 443 6.57 0.24 16.50
CA LEU A 443 7.07 -0.81 15.62
C LEU A 443 6.32 -2.14 15.79
N LEU A 444 6.00 -2.52 17.04
CA LEU A 444 5.19 -3.72 17.33
C LEU A 444 3.78 -3.58 16.72
N ILE A 445 3.13 -2.43 16.94
CA ILE A 445 1.79 -2.14 16.38
C ILE A 445 1.83 -2.16 14.85
N SER A 446 2.87 -1.60 14.23
CA SER A 446 3.07 -1.65 12.78
C SER A 446 3.18 -3.09 12.27
N GLN A 447 3.94 -3.96 12.93
CA GLN A 447 4.05 -5.36 12.53
C GLN A 447 2.75 -6.14 12.72
N MET A 448 2.02 -5.88 13.80
CA MET A 448 0.73 -6.55 14.10
C MET A 448 -0.37 -6.13 13.12
N THR A 449 -0.47 -4.84 12.80
CA THR A 449 -1.47 -4.30 11.87
C THR A 449 -1.10 -4.51 10.39
N GLY A 450 0.19 -4.71 10.10
CA GLY A 450 0.73 -5.05 8.78
C GLY A 450 1.07 -6.54 8.59
N PHE A 451 0.58 -7.42 9.47
CA PHE A 451 0.97 -8.83 9.51
C PHE A 451 0.69 -9.57 8.19
N GLY A 452 1.71 -10.23 7.63
CA GLY A 452 1.67 -10.91 6.32
C GLY A 452 2.01 -10.02 5.12
N VAL A 453 2.19 -8.70 5.34
CA VAL A 453 2.61 -7.73 4.32
C VAL A 453 4.00 -7.15 4.66
N GLU A 454 4.29 -6.97 5.95
CA GLU A 454 5.60 -6.52 6.44
C GLU A 454 6.73 -7.52 6.14
N LYS A 455 7.94 -6.99 5.95
CA LYS A 455 9.15 -7.78 5.62
C LYS A 455 9.59 -8.69 6.78
N HIS A 456 9.29 -8.28 8.00
CA HIS A 456 9.66 -8.95 9.25
C HIS A 456 8.46 -8.94 10.19
N ASP A 457 8.16 -10.10 10.77
CA ASP A 457 7.03 -10.33 11.69
C ASP A 457 7.47 -10.71 13.11
N ASP A 458 8.78 -10.63 13.40
CA ASP A 458 9.43 -11.14 14.62
C ASP A 458 8.79 -10.62 15.93
N LEU A 459 8.48 -9.31 16.01
CA LEU A 459 7.82 -8.75 17.22
C LEU A 459 6.37 -9.24 17.35
N ALA A 460 5.66 -9.39 16.23
CA ALA A 460 4.31 -9.90 16.23
C ALA A 460 4.27 -11.40 16.61
N ASP A 461 5.28 -12.17 16.22
CA ASP A 461 5.45 -13.55 16.66
C ASP A 461 5.77 -13.66 18.15
N ALA A 462 6.77 -12.90 18.64
CA ALA A 462 7.11 -12.84 20.06
C ALA A 462 5.91 -12.41 20.92
N PHE A 463 5.12 -11.44 20.44
CA PHE A 463 3.86 -11.04 21.07
C PHE A 463 2.84 -12.18 21.08
N SER A 464 2.62 -12.84 19.94
CA SER A 464 1.65 -13.94 19.84
C SER A 464 2.02 -15.11 20.75
N LEU A 465 3.31 -15.42 20.89
CA LEU A 465 3.83 -16.45 21.80
C LEU A 465 3.52 -16.11 23.25
N LEU A 466 3.83 -14.86 23.65
CA LEU A 466 3.60 -14.37 25.01
C LEU A 466 2.12 -14.43 25.39
N ILE A 467 1.25 -13.82 24.58
CA ILE A 467 -0.17 -13.70 24.91
C ILE A 467 -0.86 -15.07 24.91
N ASN A 468 -0.64 -15.89 23.88
CA ASN A 468 -1.27 -17.21 23.83
C ASN A 468 -0.83 -18.09 25.01
N LYS A 469 0.42 -17.96 25.48
CA LYS A 469 0.87 -18.69 26.67
C LYS A 469 0.21 -18.17 27.94
N ILE A 470 0.10 -16.85 28.14
CA ILE A 470 -0.59 -16.25 29.30
C ILE A 470 -2.04 -16.76 29.37
N ILE A 471 -2.76 -16.75 28.25
CA ILE A 471 -4.14 -17.22 28.17
C ILE A 471 -4.26 -18.72 28.45
N SER A 472 -3.31 -19.53 27.99
CA SER A 472 -3.30 -20.96 28.32
C SER A 472 -3.12 -21.24 29.82
N LEU A 473 -2.41 -20.36 30.54
CA LEU A 473 -2.24 -20.48 31.99
C LEU A 473 -3.51 -20.06 32.72
N ASP A 474 -4.16 -18.99 32.25
CA ASP A 474 -5.44 -18.52 32.79
C ASP A 474 -6.54 -19.59 32.69
N HIS A 475 -6.66 -20.28 31.55
CA HIS A 475 -7.64 -21.35 31.36
C HIS A 475 -7.35 -22.64 32.13
N LYS A 476 -6.10 -22.91 32.52
CA LYS A 476 -5.77 -24.13 33.29
C LYS A 476 -6.24 -24.07 34.75
N GLU A 477 -6.29 -22.87 35.33
CA GLU A 477 -6.79 -22.69 36.69
C GLU A 477 -8.30 -22.99 36.80
N GLN A 478 -9.09 -22.86 35.72
CA GLN A 478 -10.50 -23.29 35.68
C GLN A 478 -10.68 -24.79 35.98
N THR A 479 -9.78 -25.64 35.49
CA THR A 479 -9.97 -27.10 35.54
C THR A 479 -9.62 -27.70 36.90
N GLN A 480 -8.78 -27.03 37.70
CA GLN A 480 -8.40 -27.50 39.04
C GLN A 480 -9.43 -27.11 40.12
N GLY A 481 -10.40 -26.25 39.81
CA GLY A 481 -11.46 -25.80 40.73
C GLY A 481 -12.74 -26.65 40.72
N ILE A 482 -12.66 -27.97 40.62
CA ILE A 482 -13.83 -28.86 40.76
C ILE A 482 -13.92 -29.35 42.20
N TRP A 483 -14.92 -28.87 42.94
CA TRP A 483 -15.23 -29.30 44.30
C TRP A 483 -16.01 -30.62 44.30
N PHE A 484 -15.61 -31.60 45.11
CA PHE A 484 -16.41 -32.79 45.38
C PHE A 484 -17.24 -32.59 46.64
N LEU A 485 -18.56 -32.84 46.56
CA LEU A 485 -19.37 -33.07 47.75
C LEU A 485 -18.93 -34.40 48.37
N THR A 486 -18.52 -34.39 49.63
CA THR A 486 -18.46 -35.60 50.44
C THR A 486 -19.83 -35.83 51.10
N ASP A 487 -20.15 -37.09 51.42
CA ASP A 487 -21.48 -37.52 51.89
C ASP A 487 -21.93 -36.88 53.23
N ASP A 488 -21.07 -36.10 53.89
CA ASP A 488 -21.36 -35.45 55.18
C ASP A 488 -21.67 -33.95 55.08
N GLY A 489 -21.67 -33.36 53.87
CA GLY A 489 -22.25 -32.02 53.63
C GLY A 489 -21.40 -30.80 54.01
N ASP A 490 -20.12 -30.96 54.32
CA ASP A 490 -19.18 -29.85 54.57
C ASP A 490 -18.26 -29.57 53.36
N TRP A 491 -18.09 -28.28 53.03
CA TRP A 491 -17.12 -27.80 52.04
C TRP A 491 -15.79 -27.48 52.75
N GLU A 492 -14.77 -28.33 52.61
CA GLU A 492 -13.41 -27.97 53.06
C GLU A 492 -12.64 -27.26 51.95
N GLY A 493 -12.49 -25.94 52.09
CA GLY A 493 -11.63 -25.11 51.24
C GLY A 493 -10.27 -24.84 51.89
N THR A 494 -9.20 -25.34 51.28
CA THR A 494 -7.83 -24.99 51.68
C THR A 494 -7.43 -23.66 51.06
N GLN A 495 -7.28 -22.63 51.89
CA GLN A 495 -6.81 -21.31 51.51
C GLN A 495 -5.26 -21.23 51.45
N TRP A 496 -4.75 -20.69 50.34
CA TRP A 496 -3.46 -20.02 50.11
C TRP A 496 -2.13 -20.81 50.18
N ARG A 497 -1.52 -21.03 49.00
CA ARG A 497 -0.21 -20.49 48.55
C ARG A 497 0.24 -21.20 47.26
N VAL A 498 -0.04 -20.61 46.10
CA VAL A 498 0.52 -21.08 44.81
C VAL A 498 1.06 -19.88 44.03
N GLN A 499 2.16 -19.30 44.52
CA GLN A 499 3.14 -18.67 43.63
C GLN A 499 4.34 -19.64 43.57
N LYS A 500 4.83 -19.90 42.35
CA LYS A 500 5.89 -20.86 41.91
C LYS A 500 5.49 -22.25 41.39
N LYS A 501 4.41 -22.89 41.85
CA LYS A 501 4.29 -24.37 41.64
C LYS A 501 3.84 -24.83 40.24
N GLU A 502 3.12 -24.02 39.48
CA GLU A 502 2.51 -24.48 38.20
C GLU A 502 3.37 -24.29 36.94
N PHE A 503 4.55 -23.68 37.06
CA PHE A 503 5.50 -23.66 35.95
C PHE A 503 6.38 -24.92 35.89
N GLU A 504 6.50 -25.66 37.00
CA GLU A 504 7.36 -26.85 37.14
C GLU A 504 6.72 -28.16 36.66
N ASP A 505 5.40 -28.29 36.71
CA ASP A 505 4.68 -29.53 36.34
C ASP A 505 3.89 -29.35 35.02
N ASP A 506 4.55 -29.58 33.88
CA ASP A 506 3.95 -29.87 32.56
C ASP A 506 4.94 -30.54 31.60
#